data_AF-A0A9D2HKP9-F1
#
_entry.id   AF-A0A9D2HKP9-F1
#
_cell.length_a   1.000
_cell.length_b   1.000
_cell.length_c   1.000
_cell.angle_alpha   90.00
_cell.angle_beta   90.00
_cell.angle_gamma   90.00
#
_symmetry.space_group_name_H-M   'P 1'
#
loop_
_entity.id
_entity.type
_entity.pdbx_description
1 polymer ?
#
loop_
_entity_poly.entity_id
_entity_poly.type
_entity_poly.pdbx_seq_one_letter_code
_entity_poly.pdbx_strand_id
1 'polypeptide(L)'
;MNWKIESILEETTKLDFPFLASEEQKRKIIIEEKRKIDEEINEFLFSNPDKLLLTDAMRESFWQQAKELAGADFSDLPKKLRLNGFYFQQLMYNYVNLIKQYFERINNE
;
A
#
# COMPACT_ATOMS: atom_id res chain seq x y z
N MET A 1 -18.83 -0.42 -0.81
CA MET A 1 -17.55 -0.02 -1.42
C MET A 1 -16.42 -0.02 -0.41
N ASN A 2 -16.62 0.61 0.76
CA ASN A 2 -15.59 0.71 1.80
C ASN A 2 -15.13 -0.63 2.39
N TRP A 3 -16.00 -1.63 2.56
CA TRP A 3 -15.65 -2.85 3.31
C TRP A 3 -14.46 -3.65 2.72
N LYS A 4 -14.33 -3.76 1.39
CA LYS A 4 -13.23 -4.55 0.77
C LYS A 4 -11.90 -3.81 0.85
N ILE A 5 -11.89 -2.50 0.63
CA ILE A 5 -10.69 -1.67 0.78
C ILE A 5 -10.29 -1.58 2.26
N GLU A 6 -11.26 -1.51 3.17
CA GLU A 6 -11.01 -1.57 4.62
C GLU A 6 -10.42 -2.92 5.04
N SER A 7 -10.91 -4.03 4.48
CA SER A 7 -10.31 -5.35 4.69
C SER A 7 -8.86 -5.40 4.23
N ILE A 8 -8.54 -4.90 3.04
CA ILE A 8 -7.16 -4.86 2.52
C ILE A 8 -6.29 -3.99 3.45
N LEU A 9 -6.82 -2.85 3.90
CA LEU A 9 -6.14 -1.93 4.80
C LEU A 9 -5.86 -2.57 6.17
N GLU A 10 -6.79 -3.33 6.75
CA GLU A 10 -6.56 -4.13 7.96
C GLU A 10 -5.55 -5.27 7.76
N GLU A 11 -5.47 -5.84 6.56
CA GLU A 11 -4.45 -6.86 6.25
C GLU A 11 -3.05 -6.25 6.19
N THR A 12 -2.93 -5.00 5.72
CA THR A 12 -1.62 -4.32 5.69
C THR A 12 -0.99 -4.17 7.08
N THR A 13 -1.80 -4.04 8.14
CA THR A 13 -1.29 -3.91 9.51
C THR A 13 -0.77 -5.23 10.09
N LYS A 14 -1.04 -6.36 9.42
CA LYS A 14 -0.59 -7.70 9.83
C LYS A 14 0.65 -8.17 9.07
N LEU A 15 1.11 -7.38 8.08
CA LEU A 15 2.28 -7.70 7.29
C LEU A 15 3.54 -7.63 8.15
N ASP A 16 4.46 -8.56 7.95
CA ASP A 16 5.79 -8.50 8.55
C ASP A 16 6.79 -9.24 7.65
N PHE A 17 8.07 -9.00 7.88
CA PHE A 17 9.12 -9.72 7.20
C PHE A 17 9.40 -11.06 7.89
N PRO A 18 9.72 -12.12 7.13
CA PRO A 18 10.27 -13.34 7.69
C PRO A 18 11.51 -13.05 8.55
N PHE A 19 11.65 -13.80 9.66
CA PHE A 19 12.79 -13.69 10.55
C PHE A 19 14.11 -13.88 9.77
N LEU A 20 15.09 -12.99 9.97
CA LEU A 20 16.37 -12.95 9.26
C LEU A 20 16.33 -12.66 7.75
N ALA A 21 15.21 -12.16 7.21
CA ALA A 21 15.17 -11.73 5.82
C ALA A 21 16.23 -10.65 5.51
N SER A 22 17.02 -10.86 4.48
CA SER A 22 18.00 -9.89 3.98
C SER A 22 17.30 -8.66 3.42
N GLU A 23 18.02 -7.53 3.32
CA GLU A 23 17.44 -6.29 2.76
C GLU A 23 16.90 -6.49 1.34
N GLU A 24 17.58 -7.30 0.53
CA GLU A 24 17.13 -7.66 -0.82
C GLU A 24 15.84 -8.47 -0.79
N GLN A 25 15.72 -9.45 0.11
CA GLN A 25 14.50 -10.24 0.30
C GLN A 25 13.35 -9.34 0.75
N LYS A 26 13.59 -8.42 1.69
CA LYS A 26 12.59 -7.45 2.14
C LYS A 26 12.07 -6.58 1.00
N ARG A 27 12.96 -6.08 0.13
CA ARG A 27 12.57 -5.30 -1.05
C ARG A 27 11.73 -6.12 -2.03
N LYS A 28 12.09 -7.39 -2.25
CA LYS A 28 11.29 -8.32 -3.08
C LYS A 28 9.90 -8.55 -2.49
N ILE A 29 9.79 -8.76 -1.18
CA ILE A 29 8.52 -8.93 -0.48
C ILE A 29 7.64 -7.68 -0.63
N ILE A 30 8.20 -6.48 -0.48
CA ILE A 30 7.45 -5.23 -0.69
C ILE A 30 6.86 -5.16 -2.10
N ILE A 31 7.65 -5.49 -3.13
CA ILE A 31 7.18 -5.44 -4.52
C ILE A 31 6.07 -6.46 -4.75
N GLU A 32 6.23 -7.67 -4.20
CA GLU A 32 5.25 -8.74 -4.36
C GLU A 32 3.93 -8.43 -3.63
N GLU A 33 3.98 -7.92 -2.40
CA GLU A 33 2.76 -7.51 -1.68
C GLU A 33 2.08 -6.32 -2.33
N LYS A 34 2.83 -5.34 -2.86
CA LYS A 34 2.24 -4.27 -3.66
C LYS A 34 1.47 -4.84 -4.86
N ARG A 35 2.05 -5.81 -5.55
CA ARG A 35 1.43 -6.47 -6.71
C ARG A 35 0.13 -7.19 -6.32
N LYS A 36 0.12 -7.92 -5.21
CA LYS A 36 -1.10 -8.59 -4.70
C LYS A 36 -2.20 -7.58 -4.36
N ILE A 37 -1.85 -6.50 -3.66
CA ILE A 37 -2.80 -5.41 -3.36
C ILE A 37 -3.35 -4.80 -4.66
N ASP A 38 -2.49 -4.55 -5.66
CA ASP A 38 -2.92 -4.02 -6.95
C ASP A 38 -3.88 -4.98 -7.67
N GLU A 39 -3.62 -6.29 -7.63
CA GLU A 39 -4.48 -7.35 -8.16
C GLU A 39 -5.84 -7.39 -7.44
N GLU A 40 -5.87 -7.39 -6.11
CA GLU A 40 -7.13 -7.38 -5.33
C GLU A 40 -7.98 -6.14 -5.58
N ILE A 41 -7.34 -4.97 -5.71
CA ILE A 41 -8.02 -3.72 -6.06
C ILE A 41 -8.58 -3.81 -7.48
N ASN A 42 -7.83 -4.39 -8.43
CA ASN A 42 -8.31 -4.56 -9.80
C ASN A 42 -9.51 -5.52 -9.88
N GLU A 43 -9.48 -6.64 -9.17
CA GLU A 43 -10.63 -7.56 -9.08
C GLU A 43 -11.87 -6.87 -8.51
N PHE A 44 -11.67 -6.04 -7.48
CA PHE A 44 -12.72 -5.23 -6.90
C PHE A 44 -13.30 -4.20 -7.89
N LEU A 45 -12.44 -3.49 -8.64
CA LEU A 45 -12.87 -2.52 -9.65
C LEU A 45 -13.58 -3.17 -10.84
N PHE A 46 -13.07 -4.32 -11.29
CA PHE A 46 -13.70 -5.07 -12.37
C PHE A 46 -15.13 -5.50 -12.01
N SER A 47 -15.36 -5.84 -10.74
CA SER A 47 -16.68 -6.20 -10.23
C SER A 47 -17.62 -4.98 -10.05
N ASN A 48 -17.11 -3.75 -10.21
CA ASN A 48 -17.84 -2.49 -10.02
C ASN A 48 -17.56 -1.52 -11.19
N PRO A 49 -18.00 -1.83 -12.42
CA PRO A 49 -17.61 -1.11 -13.64
C PRO A 49 -18.05 0.35 -13.72
N ASP A 50 -19.04 0.77 -12.93
CA ASP A 50 -19.47 2.18 -12.83
C ASP A 50 -18.47 3.06 -12.08
N LYS A 51 -17.38 2.48 -11.54
CA LYS A 51 -16.44 3.17 -10.66
C LYS A 51 -15.09 3.36 -11.34
N LEU A 52 -14.65 4.61 -11.34
CA LEU A 52 -13.50 5.17 -12.05
C LEU A 52 -12.27 4.26 -12.18
N LEU A 53 -11.62 4.38 -13.35
CA LEU A 53 -10.34 3.76 -13.69
C LEU A 53 -9.22 4.31 -12.78
N LEU A 54 -8.63 3.43 -11.98
CA LEU A 54 -7.35 3.68 -11.32
C LEU A 54 -6.23 3.42 -12.36
N THR A 55 -5.68 4.49 -12.94
CA THR A 55 -4.62 4.36 -13.97
C THR A 55 -3.27 3.99 -13.36
N ASP A 56 -2.37 3.40 -14.15
CA ASP A 56 -1.00 3.07 -13.70
C ASP A 56 -0.23 4.31 -13.23
N ALA A 57 -0.43 5.46 -13.88
CA ALA A 57 0.18 6.73 -13.48
C ALA A 57 -0.30 7.19 -12.09
N MET A 58 -1.59 7.01 -11.80
CA MET A 58 -2.14 7.31 -10.47
C MET A 58 -1.59 6.35 -9.42
N ARG A 59 -1.52 5.04 -9.73
CA ARG A 59 -0.91 4.04 -8.83
C ARG A 59 0.53 4.39 -8.51
N GLU A 60 1.32 4.76 -9.50
CA GLU A 60 2.71 5.15 -9.28
C GLU A 60 2.81 6.44 -8.44
N SER A 61 1.94 7.42 -8.68
CA SER A 61 1.88 8.63 -7.85
C SER A 61 1.55 8.31 -6.39
N PHE A 62 0.53 7.49 -6.13
CA PHE A 62 0.17 7.06 -4.77
C PHE A 62 1.28 6.24 -4.12
N TRP A 63 1.98 5.43 -4.90
CA TRP A 63 3.10 4.64 -4.41
C TRP A 63 4.28 5.50 -3.95
N GLN A 64 4.63 6.55 -4.71
CA GLN A 64 5.67 7.48 -4.31
C GLN A 64 5.26 8.29 -3.08
N GLN A 65 4.03 8.79 -3.03
CA GLN A 65 3.49 9.47 -1.84
C GLN A 65 3.51 8.57 -0.60
N ALA A 66 3.13 7.30 -0.73
CA ALA A 66 3.17 6.34 0.37
C ALA A 66 4.60 6.13 0.90
N LYS A 67 5.61 6.07 0.01
CA LYS A 67 7.03 6.00 0.40
C LYS A 67 7.51 7.26 1.10
N GLU A 68 7.08 8.44 0.66
CA GLU A 68 7.44 9.70 1.31
C GLU A 68 6.86 9.77 2.72
N LEU A 69 5.57 9.44 2.87
CA LEU A 69 4.89 9.40 4.17
C LEU A 69 5.54 8.39 5.12
N ALA A 70 5.73 7.14 4.67
CA ALA A 70 6.40 6.12 5.48
C ALA A 70 7.89 6.45 5.70
N GLY A 71 8.54 7.17 4.80
CA GLY A 71 9.94 7.59 4.96
C GLY A 71 10.11 8.68 6.03
N ALA A 72 9.15 9.60 6.13
CA ALA A 72 9.15 10.67 7.12
C ALA A 72 9.08 10.12 8.55
N ASP A 73 8.18 9.15 8.79
CA ASP A 73 7.97 8.51 10.10
C ASP A 73 9.22 7.76 10.62
N PHE A 74 10.13 7.35 9.72
CA PHE A 74 11.32 6.55 10.04
C PHE A 74 12.62 7.32 9.76
N SER A 75 12.53 8.63 9.54
CA SER A 75 13.66 9.49 9.17
C SER A 75 14.75 9.55 10.26
N ASP A 76 14.36 9.45 11.52
CA ASP A 76 15.27 9.46 12.69
C ASP A 76 16.02 8.14 12.89
N LEU A 77 15.63 7.06 12.23
CA LEU A 77 16.27 5.76 12.38
C LEU A 77 17.53 5.62 11.52
N PRO A 78 18.55 4.87 11.97
CA PRO A 78 19.69 4.49 11.13
C PRO A 78 19.22 3.75 9.87
N LYS A 79 19.82 4.03 8.70
CA LYS A 79 19.43 3.44 7.39
C LYS A 79 19.19 1.93 7.44
N LYS A 80 20.02 1.21 8.19
CA LYS A 80 19.97 -0.26 8.35
C LYS A 80 18.73 -0.77 9.09
N LEU A 81 18.13 0.08 9.92
CA LEU A 81 16.95 -0.22 10.73
C LEU A 81 15.65 0.33 10.13
N ARG A 82 15.73 1.18 9.09
CA ARG A 82 14.56 1.79 8.45
C ARG A 82 13.68 0.75 7.76
N LEU A 83 14.27 -0.26 7.13
CA LEU A 83 13.53 -1.33 6.44
C LEU A 83 13.15 -2.45 7.43
N ASN A 84 12.20 -2.16 8.31
CA ASN A 84 11.66 -3.09 9.31
C ASN A 84 10.16 -3.37 9.08
N GLY A 85 9.58 -4.28 9.87
CA GLY A 85 8.18 -4.68 9.76
C GLY A 85 7.20 -3.50 9.89
N PHE A 86 7.45 -2.57 10.81
CA PHE A 86 6.62 -1.38 10.96
C PHE A 86 6.67 -0.47 9.73
N TYR A 87 7.85 -0.25 9.14
CA TYR A 87 7.94 0.51 7.88
C TYR A 87 7.15 -0.17 6.77
N PHE A 88 7.19 -1.50 6.70
CA PHE A 88 6.47 -2.27 5.71
C PHE A 88 4.96 -2.15 5.88
N GLN A 89 4.46 -2.32 7.10
CA GLN A 89 3.06 -2.10 7.45
C GLN A 89 2.61 -0.68 7.08
N GLN A 90 3.38 0.33 7.51
CA GLN A 90 3.06 1.73 7.27
C GLN A 90 3.06 2.10 5.78
N LEU A 91 4.02 1.59 5.02
CA LEU A 91 4.08 1.80 3.57
C LEU A 91 2.85 1.22 2.86
N MET A 92 2.48 -0.02 3.18
CA MET A 92 1.32 -0.67 2.56
C MET A 92 0.01 -0.03 3.01
N TYR A 93 -0.11 0.30 4.29
CA TYR A 93 -1.24 1.04 4.83
C TYR A 93 -1.44 2.37 4.12
N ASN A 94 -0.38 3.19 4.02
CA ASN A 94 -0.44 4.49 3.37
C ASN A 94 -0.83 4.37 1.89
N TYR A 95 -0.31 3.36 1.19
CA TYR A 95 -0.66 3.11 -0.21
C TYR A 95 -2.15 2.80 -0.38
N VAL A 96 -2.69 1.85 0.39
CA VAL A 96 -4.11 1.47 0.34
C VAL A 96 -5.00 2.63 0.80
N ASN A 97 -4.57 3.39 1.81
CA ASN A 97 -5.32 4.52 2.33
C ASN A 97 -5.42 5.68 1.33
N LEU A 98 -4.37 5.97 0.55
CA LEU A 98 -4.43 6.96 -0.54
C LEU A 98 -5.44 6.55 -1.61
N ILE A 99 -5.46 5.26 -1.96
CA ILE A 99 -6.44 4.71 -2.90
C ILE A 99 -7.86 4.80 -2.33
N LYS A 100 -8.04 4.49 -1.03
CA LYS A 100 -9.32 4.66 -0.33
C LYS A 100 -9.83 6.10 -0.42
N GLN A 101 -8.98 7.07 -0.07
CA GLN A 101 -9.33 8.50 -0.11
C GLN A 101 -9.70 8.97 -1.51
N TYR A 102 -9.01 8.48 -2.53
CA TYR A 102 -9.34 8.77 -3.92
C TYR A 102 -10.75 8.30 -4.28
N PHE A 103 -11.09 7.05 -3.92
CA PHE A 103 -12.44 6.54 -4.15
C PHE A 103 -13.50 7.26 -3.33
N GLU A 104 -13.23 7.58 -2.06
CA GLU A 104 -14.17 8.34 -1.22
C GLU A 104 -14.42 9.74 -1.78
N ARG A 105 -13.39 10.41 -2.32
CA ARG A 105 -13.55 11.72 -2.95
C ARG A 105 -14.46 11.66 -4.18
N ILE A 106 -14.27 10.66 -5.03
CA ILE A 106 -15.03 10.50 -6.27
C ILE A 106 -16.49 10.09 -6.01
N ASN A 107 -16.77 9.29 -4.98
CA ASN A 107 -18.13 8.82 -4.72
C ASN A 107 -18.97 9.82 -3.89
N ASN A 108 -18.35 10.90 -3.38
CA ASN A 108 -19.03 12.01 -2.70
C ASN A 108 -19.21 13.25 -3.60
N GLU A 109 -18.73 13.20 -4.84
CA GLU A 109 -19.00 14.19 -5.91
C GLU A 109 -20.10 13.66 -6.85
#